data_AF-A0A925ZPA9-F1
#
_entry.id   AF-A0A925ZPA9-F1
#
_cell.length_a   1.000
_cell.length_b   1.000
_cell.length_c   1.000
_cell.angle_alpha   90.00
_cell.angle_beta   90.00
_cell.angle_gamma   90.00
#
_symmetry.space_group_name_H-M   'P 1'
#
loop_
_entity.id
_entity.type
_entity.pdbx_description
1 polymer ?
#
loop_
_entity_poly.entity_id
_entity_poly.type
_entity_poly.pdbx_seq_one_letter_code
_entity_poly.pdbx_strand_id
1 'polypeptide(L)'
;MLSPGAATLTRAAQLGALAIAVSSCAEMRQNVRNEFVSYRGAWFCGEAGCDEAKMQRSARGRREGDLSVSQGKLSNGAALVFNAGKSPDSFSAEVADCSGKSVPVPADKVKPPGAHQVTGQGDSYAVLIDPKDFPDLELGKGCKKWTVSTHASWPKGKWEAKGAVENE
;
A
#
# COMPACT_ATOMS: atom_id res chain seq x y z
N MET A 1 53.22 54.63 10.62
CA MET A 1 53.16 53.16 10.45
C MET A 1 52.73 52.55 11.75
N LEU A 2 51.50 52.04 11.84
CA LEU A 2 51.00 51.10 12.86
C LEU A 2 49.55 50.75 12.48
N SER A 3 49.37 49.57 11.90
CA SER A 3 48.07 48.92 11.75
C SER A 3 47.69 48.25 13.08
N PRO A 4 46.42 48.29 13.46
CA PRO A 4 45.81 47.21 14.23
C PRO A 4 44.69 46.55 13.42
N GLY A 5 44.85 45.25 13.20
CA GLY A 5 43.83 44.39 12.64
C GLY A 5 42.90 43.79 13.69
N ALA A 6 41.99 42.96 13.15
CA ALA A 6 41.11 41.99 13.81
C ALA A 6 39.91 42.54 14.59
N ALA A 7 38.70 42.17 14.18
CA ALA A 7 38.10 40.93 14.64
C ALA A 7 36.71 40.71 14.02
N THR A 8 36.54 39.49 13.55
CA THR A 8 35.38 38.84 12.97
C THR A 8 34.18 38.86 13.91
N LEU A 9 33.01 39.29 13.42
CA LEU A 9 31.71 39.00 14.05
C LEU A 9 30.82 38.32 13.02
N THR A 10 30.96 37.00 12.93
CA THR A 10 30.07 36.11 12.20
C THR A 10 28.71 36.13 12.91
N ARG A 11 27.71 36.75 12.28
CA ARG A 11 26.33 36.71 12.77
C ARG A 11 25.82 35.28 12.71
N ALA A 12 25.35 34.79 13.85
CA ALA A 12 24.74 33.49 14.05
C ALA A 12 23.55 33.28 13.09
N ALA A 13 23.58 32.18 12.35
CA ALA A 13 22.43 31.64 11.65
C ALA A 13 21.52 30.94 12.67
N GLN A 14 20.52 31.66 13.18
CA GLN A 14 19.35 31.07 13.82
C GLN A 14 18.16 31.35 12.91
N LEU A 15 17.63 30.31 12.27
CA LEU A 15 16.25 30.19 11.78
C LEU A 15 16.13 28.83 11.09
N GLY A 16 15.78 27.80 11.85
CA GLY A 16 15.69 26.43 11.32
C GLY A 16 14.90 25.51 12.24
N ALA A 17 13.71 25.91 12.67
CA ALA A 17 12.82 25.04 13.42
C ALA A 17 11.36 25.49 13.30
N LEU A 18 10.67 25.18 12.20
CA LEU A 18 9.20 25.25 12.13
C LEU A 18 8.66 24.53 10.89
N ALA A 19 8.64 23.19 10.88
CA ALA A 19 8.01 22.43 9.80
C ALA A 19 7.55 21.00 10.19
N ILE A 20 7.07 20.75 11.42
CA ILE A 20 6.65 19.38 11.82
C ILE A 20 5.16 19.26 12.21
N ALA A 21 4.40 20.36 12.33
CA ALA A 21 3.04 20.29 12.88
C ALA A 21 1.87 20.24 11.86
N VAL A 22 2.13 20.29 10.54
CA VAL A 22 1.05 20.41 9.53
C VAL A 22 0.52 19.09 8.97
N SER A 23 1.26 17.97 9.10
CA SER A 23 0.83 16.67 8.56
C SER A 23 -0.26 15.99 9.41
N SER A 24 -0.21 16.09 10.74
CA SER A 24 -1.15 15.40 11.64
C SER A 24 -2.60 15.92 11.55
N CYS A 25 -2.79 17.19 11.19
CA CYS A 25 -4.14 17.74 10.99
C CYS A 25 -4.78 17.28 9.66
N ALA A 26 -3.99 16.93 8.65
CA ALA A 26 -4.51 16.56 7.34
C ALA A 26 -5.16 15.17 7.36
N GLU A 27 -4.47 14.18 7.95
CA GLU A 27 -4.97 12.81 8.07
C GLU A 27 -6.24 12.73 8.93
N MET A 28 -6.28 13.47 10.04
CA MET A 28 -7.46 13.55 10.89
C MET A 28 -8.68 14.13 10.15
N ARG A 29 -8.47 15.15 9.30
CA ARG A 29 -9.55 15.75 8.49
C ARG A 29 -10.06 14.82 7.39
N GLN A 30 -9.21 13.95 6.85
CA GLN A 30 -9.63 12.95 5.86
C GLN A 30 -10.48 11.86 6.50
N ASN A 31 -10.11 11.40 7.70
CA ASN A 31 -10.90 10.43 8.44
C ASN A 31 -12.33 10.94 8.74
N VAL A 32 -12.47 12.21 9.15
CA VAL A 32 -13.80 12.84 9.37
C VAL A 32 -14.66 12.90 8.11
N ARG A 33 -14.04 12.90 6.92
CA ARG A 33 -14.74 12.88 5.62
C ARG A 33 -14.99 11.47 5.08
N ASN A 34 -14.60 10.43 5.81
CA ASN A 34 -14.54 9.04 5.34
C ASN A 34 -13.67 8.86 4.07
N GLU A 35 -12.72 9.76 3.84
CA GLU A 35 -11.82 9.75 2.67
C GLU A 35 -10.54 8.98 3.03
N PHE A 36 -10.68 7.69 3.32
CA PHE A 36 -9.59 6.78 3.69
C PHE A 36 -9.73 5.42 3.01
N VAL A 37 -8.63 4.67 2.93
CA VAL A 37 -8.60 3.26 2.51
C VAL A 37 -7.97 2.43 3.63
N SER A 38 -8.52 1.23 3.85
CA SER A 38 -8.03 0.28 4.85
C SER A 38 -7.90 -1.11 4.26
N TYR A 39 -6.82 -1.81 4.60
CA TYR A 39 -6.61 -3.20 4.18
C TYR A 39 -7.46 -4.17 5.02
N ARG A 40 -8.14 -5.11 4.36
CA ARG A 40 -9.08 -6.07 4.99
C ARG A 40 -8.50 -7.48 5.11
N GLY A 41 -7.49 -7.79 4.32
CA GLY A 41 -6.84 -9.10 4.25
C GLY A 41 -6.66 -9.58 2.81
N ALA A 42 -6.14 -10.80 2.68
CA ALA A 42 -5.97 -11.46 1.40
C ALA A 42 -6.79 -12.75 1.32
N TRP A 43 -7.20 -13.08 0.11
CA TRP A 43 -7.81 -14.33 -0.29
C TRP A 43 -6.89 -15.02 -1.29
N PHE A 44 -6.75 -16.33 -1.17
CA PHE A 44 -5.82 -17.11 -1.98
C PHE A 44 -6.56 -18.20 -2.74
N CYS A 45 -6.05 -18.53 -3.92
CA CYS A 45 -6.50 -19.68 -4.67
C CYS A 45 -5.96 -20.99 -4.08
N GLY A 46 -6.84 -21.97 -3.88
CA GLY A 46 -6.44 -23.33 -3.48
C GLY A 46 -5.66 -24.07 -4.57
N GLU A 47 -5.93 -23.73 -5.84
CA GLU A 47 -5.32 -24.30 -7.04
C GLU A 47 -5.08 -23.21 -8.10
N ALA A 48 -4.13 -23.43 -9.01
CA ALA A 48 -3.82 -22.44 -10.05
C ALA A 48 -5.03 -22.20 -10.97
N GLY A 49 -5.28 -20.93 -11.31
CA GLY A 49 -6.38 -20.54 -12.19
C GLY A 49 -7.76 -20.60 -11.55
N CYS A 50 -7.85 -20.60 -10.21
CA CYS A 50 -9.13 -20.60 -9.53
C CYS A 50 -9.92 -19.29 -9.80
N ASP A 51 -11.24 -19.42 -9.85
CA ASP A 51 -12.13 -18.27 -9.93
C ASP A 51 -12.07 -17.44 -8.64
N GLU A 52 -12.24 -16.12 -8.73
CA GLU A 52 -12.26 -15.21 -7.57
C GLU A 52 -13.28 -15.65 -6.50
N ALA A 53 -14.42 -16.22 -6.91
CA ALA A 53 -15.46 -16.76 -6.04
C ALA A 53 -14.99 -17.96 -5.21
N LYS A 54 -14.01 -18.72 -5.72
CA LYS A 54 -13.43 -19.90 -5.07
C LYS A 54 -12.22 -19.57 -4.20
N MET A 55 -11.74 -18.32 -4.23
CA MET A 55 -10.65 -17.90 -3.36
C MET A 55 -11.08 -17.95 -1.89
N GLN A 56 -10.17 -18.39 -1.03
CA GLN A 56 -10.41 -18.53 0.40
C GLN A 56 -9.63 -17.48 1.16
N ARG A 57 -10.28 -16.86 2.15
CA ARG A 57 -9.60 -15.90 3.02
C ARG A 57 -8.41 -16.58 3.69
N SER A 58 -7.28 -15.88 3.72
CA SER A 58 -6.14 -16.31 4.50
C SER A 58 -6.52 -16.49 5.98
N ALA A 59 -6.30 -17.69 6.50
CA ALA A 59 -6.48 -17.99 7.92
C ALA A 59 -5.25 -17.61 8.76
N ARG A 60 -4.14 -17.24 8.10
CA ARG A 60 -2.84 -16.99 8.73
C ARG A 60 -2.33 -15.61 8.36
N GLY A 61 -1.95 -14.83 9.36
CA GLY A 61 -1.34 -13.54 9.13
C GLY A 61 -0.63 -13.02 10.36
N ARG A 62 0.24 -12.05 10.14
CA ARG A 62 0.96 -11.35 11.19
C ARG A 62 1.03 -9.86 10.89
N ARG A 63 1.43 -9.08 11.90
CA ARG A 63 1.75 -7.66 11.73
C ARG A 63 3.25 -7.47 11.78
N GLU A 64 3.76 -6.61 10.90
CA GLU A 64 5.14 -6.15 10.85
C GLU A 64 5.11 -4.62 10.88
N GLY A 65 5.23 -4.05 12.09
CA GLY A 65 4.90 -2.63 12.31
C GLY A 65 3.43 -2.38 11.96
N ASP A 66 3.18 -1.43 11.06
CA ASP A 66 1.84 -1.07 10.59
C ASP A 66 1.35 -1.95 9.43
N LEU A 67 2.22 -2.79 8.87
CA LEU A 67 1.89 -3.65 7.74
C LEU A 67 1.22 -4.94 8.22
N SER A 68 0.04 -5.23 7.68
CA SER A 68 -0.61 -6.54 7.88
C SER A 68 -0.22 -7.48 6.74
N VAL A 69 0.41 -8.60 7.10
CA VAL A 69 0.92 -9.61 6.17
C VAL A 69 0.00 -10.83 6.23
N SER A 70 -0.62 -11.19 5.12
CA SER A 70 -1.44 -12.40 4.97
C SER A 70 -0.62 -13.51 4.32
N GLN A 71 -0.75 -14.75 4.79
CA GLN A 71 0.00 -15.89 4.29
C GLN A 71 -0.87 -16.78 3.41
N GLY A 72 -0.28 -17.34 2.35
CA GLY A 72 -0.94 -18.32 1.49
C GLY A 72 -0.10 -18.70 0.28
N LYS A 73 -0.65 -19.56 -0.57
CA LYS A 73 0.00 -19.98 -1.82
C LYS A 73 -0.18 -18.91 -2.89
N LEU A 74 0.78 -18.00 -2.99
CA LEU A 74 0.73 -16.90 -3.96
C LEU A 74 0.91 -17.40 -5.39
N SER A 75 1.58 -18.54 -5.59
CA SER A 75 1.75 -19.20 -6.89
C SER A 75 0.43 -19.52 -7.61
N ASN A 76 -0.68 -19.62 -6.89
CA ASN A 76 -1.99 -19.91 -7.45
C ASN A 76 -2.81 -18.64 -7.75
N GLY A 77 -2.32 -17.48 -7.34
CA GLY A 77 -3.04 -16.20 -7.36
C GLY A 77 -3.64 -15.82 -6.00
N ALA A 78 -3.77 -14.52 -5.79
CA ALA A 78 -4.35 -13.94 -4.60
C ALA A 78 -5.21 -12.70 -4.93
N ALA A 79 -6.12 -12.35 -4.04
CA ALA A 79 -6.84 -11.08 -4.05
C ALA A 79 -6.61 -10.37 -2.72
N LEU A 80 -6.01 -9.19 -2.76
CA LEU A 80 -5.91 -8.32 -1.59
C LEU A 80 -7.10 -7.37 -1.60
N VAL A 81 -7.81 -7.31 -0.48
CA VAL A 81 -9.05 -6.55 -0.39
C VAL A 81 -8.84 -5.29 0.44
N PHE A 82 -9.33 -4.18 -0.09
CA PHE A 82 -9.22 -2.86 0.50
C PHE A 82 -10.59 -2.20 0.57
N ASN A 83 -10.99 -1.73 1.76
CA ASN A 83 -12.23 -1.01 1.95
C ASN A 83 -11.94 0.49 1.95
N ALA A 84 -12.69 1.25 1.16
CA ALA A 84 -12.68 2.70 1.18
C ALA A 84 -13.92 3.21 1.91
N GLY A 85 -13.75 4.13 2.88
CA GLY A 85 -14.88 4.70 3.62
C GLY A 85 -15.84 5.50 2.73
N LYS A 86 -15.34 6.02 1.61
CA LYS A 86 -16.06 6.70 0.54
C LYS A 86 -15.38 6.35 -0.78
N SER A 87 -16.15 6.15 -1.85
CA SER A 87 -15.60 5.90 -3.18
C SER A 87 -14.62 7.00 -3.61
N PRO A 88 -13.37 6.67 -3.94
CA PRO A 88 -12.40 7.61 -4.51
C PRO A 88 -12.67 7.93 -5.99
N ASP A 89 -12.17 9.08 -6.44
CA ASP A 89 -12.15 9.49 -7.85
C ASP A 89 -11.19 8.61 -8.66
N SER A 90 -10.10 8.16 -8.03
CA SER A 90 -9.16 7.20 -8.62
C SER A 90 -8.68 6.18 -7.59
N PHE A 91 -8.46 4.94 -8.04
CA PHE A 91 -7.84 3.88 -7.23
C PHE A 91 -6.85 3.10 -8.09
N SER A 92 -5.59 3.05 -7.69
CA SER A 92 -4.54 2.26 -8.32
C SER A 92 -3.73 1.48 -7.29
N ALA A 93 -2.92 0.54 -7.75
CA ALA A 93 -2.04 -0.23 -6.88
C ALA A 93 -0.69 -0.50 -7.52
N GLU A 94 0.30 -0.77 -6.69
CA GLU A 94 1.63 -1.23 -7.06
C GLU A 94 2.03 -2.42 -6.17
N VAL A 95 2.88 -3.29 -6.71
CA VAL A 95 3.45 -4.43 -5.99
C VAL A 95 4.95 -4.22 -5.88
N ALA A 96 5.46 -4.32 -4.66
CA ALA A 96 6.88 -4.25 -4.38
C ALA A 96 7.41 -5.58 -3.82
N ASP A 97 8.58 -6.00 -4.30
CA ASP A 97 9.33 -7.10 -3.72
C ASP A 97 10.17 -6.67 -2.50
N CYS A 98 10.91 -7.61 -1.94
CA CYS A 98 11.72 -7.38 -0.73
C CYS A 98 12.93 -6.48 -0.96
N SER A 99 13.34 -6.26 -2.22
CA SER A 99 14.41 -5.32 -2.57
C SER A 99 13.89 -3.87 -2.66
N GLY A 100 12.55 -3.70 -2.65
CA GLY A 100 11.89 -2.42 -2.85
C GLY A 100 11.62 -2.09 -4.32
N LYS A 101 11.94 -2.99 -5.26
CA LYS A 101 11.54 -2.84 -6.66
C LYS A 101 10.00 -2.91 -6.73
N SER A 102 9.39 -1.89 -7.32
CA SER A 102 7.94 -1.74 -7.43
C SER A 102 7.48 -1.76 -8.89
N VAL A 103 6.37 -2.44 -9.16
CA VAL A 103 5.72 -2.53 -10.47
C VAL A 103 4.23 -2.20 -10.32
N PRO A 104 3.65 -1.34 -11.17
CA PRO A 104 2.22 -1.04 -11.13
C PRO A 104 1.38 -2.29 -11.40
N VAL A 105 0.28 -2.44 -10.66
CA VAL A 105 -0.71 -3.48 -10.93
C VAL A 105 -1.48 -3.11 -12.21
N PRO A 106 -1.66 -4.04 -13.17
CA PRO A 106 -2.48 -3.80 -14.35
C PRO A 106 -3.90 -3.32 -13.97
N ALA A 107 -4.42 -2.33 -14.69
CA ALA A 107 -5.71 -1.71 -14.34
C ALA A 107 -6.87 -2.70 -14.35
N ASP A 108 -6.84 -3.71 -15.22
CA ASP A 108 -7.85 -4.77 -15.27
C ASP A 108 -7.80 -5.71 -14.05
N LYS A 109 -6.73 -5.69 -13.26
CA LYS A 109 -6.56 -6.45 -12.01
C LYS A 109 -6.92 -5.65 -10.77
N VAL A 110 -7.25 -4.37 -10.92
CA VAL A 110 -7.76 -3.51 -9.85
C VAL A 110 -9.27 -3.39 -10.02
N LYS A 111 -10.03 -4.18 -9.25
CA LYS A 111 -11.48 -4.28 -9.38
C LYS A 111 -12.17 -3.39 -8.34
N PRO A 112 -13.07 -2.48 -8.74
CA PRO A 112 -13.89 -1.72 -7.81
C PRO A 112 -14.95 -2.60 -7.13
N PRO A 113 -15.63 -2.07 -6.09
CA PRO A 113 -16.80 -2.70 -5.49
C PRO A 113 -17.82 -3.16 -6.53
N GLY A 114 -18.33 -4.38 -6.38
CA GLY A 114 -19.27 -5.02 -7.30
C GLY A 114 -18.67 -5.56 -8.61
N ALA A 115 -17.38 -5.32 -8.91
CA ALA A 115 -16.73 -5.74 -10.15
C ALA A 115 -15.78 -6.96 -9.98
N HIS A 116 -15.80 -7.59 -8.81
CA HIS A 116 -15.09 -8.83 -8.51
C HIS A 116 -16.01 -9.81 -7.78
N GLN A 117 -15.61 -11.07 -7.70
CA GLN A 117 -16.42 -12.15 -7.10
C GLN A 117 -15.84 -12.70 -5.79
N VAL A 118 -14.80 -12.07 -5.22
CA VAL A 118 -14.25 -12.45 -3.90
C VAL A 118 -15.37 -12.51 -2.84
N THR A 119 -15.60 -13.72 -2.32
CA THR A 119 -16.75 -14.03 -1.48
C THR A 119 -16.81 -13.15 -0.23
N GLY A 120 -17.96 -12.50 -0.04
CA GLY A 120 -18.25 -11.66 1.13
C GLY A 120 -17.55 -10.31 1.14
N GLN A 121 -16.93 -9.87 0.03
CA GLN A 121 -16.20 -8.60 -0.07
C GLN A 121 -16.73 -7.68 -1.19
N GLY A 122 -17.98 -7.86 -1.65
CA GLY A 122 -18.51 -7.12 -2.81
C GLY A 122 -18.62 -5.59 -2.62
N ASP A 123 -18.47 -5.08 -1.40
CA ASP A 123 -18.44 -3.65 -1.06
C ASP A 123 -17.02 -3.04 -1.10
N SER A 124 -16.01 -3.84 -1.42
CA SER A 124 -14.60 -3.47 -1.31
C SER A 124 -13.91 -3.43 -2.67
N TYR A 125 -12.73 -2.84 -2.72
CA TYR A 125 -11.84 -2.98 -3.87
C TYR A 125 -11.06 -4.28 -3.74
N ALA A 126 -10.83 -4.97 -4.85
CA ALA A 126 -9.93 -6.13 -4.92
C ALA A 126 -8.75 -5.85 -5.85
N VAL A 127 -7.55 -6.05 -5.33
CA VAL A 127 -6.31 -6.04 -6.12
C VAL A 127 -5.91 -7.50 -6.35
N LEU A 128 -6.09 -7.96 -7.58
CA LEU A 128 -5.78 -9.32 -7.99
C LEU A 128 -4.29 -9.43 -8.32
N ILE A 129 -3.61 -10.36 -7.67
CA ILE A 129 -2.19 -10.62 -7.83
C ILE A 129 -2.01 -12.02 -8.38
N ASP A 130 -1.42 -12.11 -9.57
CA ASP A 130 -0.91 -13.35 -10.14
C ASP A 130 0.59 -13.15 -10.40
N PRO A 131 1.50 -13.99 -9.87
CA PRO A 131 2.93 -13.82 -10.06
C PRO A 131 3.36 -13.69 -11.52
N LYS A 132 2.62 -14.27 -12.46
CA LYS A 132 2.93 -14.16 -13.90
C LYS A 132 2.82 -12.72 -14.44
N ASP A 133 2.03 -11.88 -13.76
CA ASP A 133 1.84 -10.48 -14.14
C ASP A 133 3.03 -9.61 -13.67
N PHE A 134 3.92 -10.16 -12.84
CA PHE A 134 5.07 -9.47 -12.25
C PHE A 134 6.39 -10.26 -12.44
N PRO A 135 6.78 -10.60 -13.69
CA PRO A 135 7.97 -11.42 -13.96
C PRO A 135 9.28 -10.76 -13.49
N ASP A 136 9.24 -9.44 -13.30
CA ASP A 136 10.35 -8.61 -12.89
C ASP A 136 10.56 -8.54 -11.37
N LEU A 137 9.60 -9.05 -10.58
CA LEU A 137 9.65 -9.00 -9.11
C LEU A 137 10.17 -10.33 -8.55
N GLU A 138 10.98 -10.24 -7.51
CA GLU A 138 11.50 -11.44 -6.85
C GLU A 138 10.47 -12.07 -5.91
N LEU A 139 10.17 -13.36 -6.12
CA LEU A 139 9.41 -14.21 -5.20
C LEU A 139 10.08 -15.58 -5.11
N GLY A 140 10.57 -15.97 -3.93
CA GLY A 140 11.28 -17.22 -3.70
C GLY A 140 12.57 -17.06 -2.89
N LYS A 141 13.71 -17.44 -3.49
CA LYS A 141 15.04 -17.76 -2.86
C LYS A 141 15.67 -16.71 -1.91
N GLY A 142 15.00 -15.60 -1.65
CA GLY A 142 15.38 -14.57 -0.69
C GLY A 142 14.21 -13.66 -0.31
N CYS A 143 13.20 -13.54 -1.20
CA CYS A 143 11.99 -12.77 -0.95
C CYS A 143 10.75 -13.66 -0.83
N LYS A 144 10.19 -13.76 0.38
CA LYS A 144 8.94 -14.51 0.59
C LYS A 144 7.69 -13.64 0.53
N LYS A 145 7.84 -12.32 0.47
CA LYS A 145 6.76 -11.37 0.72
C LYS A 145 6.72 -10.30 -0.35
N TRP A 146 5.54 -10.10 -0.93
CA TRP A 146 5.24 -8.92 -1.72
C TRP A 146 4.38 -7.95 -0.92
N THR A 147 4.68 -6.66 -1.04
CA THR A 147 3.88 -5.59 -0.46
C THR A 147 3.07 -4.94 -1.56
N VAL A 148 1.77 -4.80 -1.34
CA VAL A 148 0.88 -4.08 -2.24
C VAL A 148 0.55 -2.75 -1.59
N SER A 149 0.90 -1.66 -2.27
CA SER A 149 0.49 -0.31 -1.91
C SER A 149 -0.66 0.11 -2.82
N THR A 150 -1.72 0.68 -2.24
CA THR A 150 -2.82 1.27 -3.00
C THR A 150 -2.78 2.77 -2.90
N HIS A 151 -3.10 3.48 -3.98
CA HIS A 151 -3.19 4.93 -4.01
C HIS A 151 -4.61 5.33 -4.38
N ALA A 152 -5.30 5.99 -3.46
CA ALA A 152 -6.64 6.51 -3.66
C ALA A 152 -6.62 8.05 -3.67
N SER A 153 -7.50 8.66 -4.48
CA SER A 153 -7.66 10.11 -4.49
C SER A 153 -9.12 10.54 -4.44
N TRP A 154 -9.36 11.70 -3.84
CA TRP A 154 -10.62 12.44 -3.77
C TRP A 154 -10.35 13.91 -4.10
N PRO A 155 -11.37 14.77 -4.27
CA PRO A 155 -11.14 16.17 -4.63
C PRO A 155 -10.33 16.95 -3.57
N LYS A 156 -10.33 16.47 -2.32
CA LYS A 156 -9.71 17.14 -1.16
C LYS A 156 -8.52 16.37 -0.55
N GLY A 157 -8.02 15.32 -1.19
CA GLY A 157 -6.85 14.62 -0.70
C GLY A 157 -6.56 13.28 -1.37
N LYS A 158 -5.46 12.66 -0.93
CA LYS A 158 -5.03 11.32 -1.34
C LYS A 158 -4.83 10.45 -0.11
N TRP A 159 -4.95 9.15 -0.27
CA TRP A 159 -4.71 8.19 0.80
C TRP A 159 -3.95 6.99 0.26
N GLU A 160 -3.04 6.48 1.09
CA GLU A 160 -2.32 5.25 0.81
C GLU A 160 -2.64 4.19 1.86
N ALA A 161 -2.85 2.97 1.40
CA ALA A 161 -2.99 1.82 2.27
C ALA A 161 -2.05 0.73 1.78
N LYS A 162 -1.56 -0.09 2.72
CA LYS A 162 -0.64 -1.18 2.41
C LYS A 162 -1.18 -2.48 2.97
N GLY A 163 -1.05 -3.54 2.18
CA GLY A 163 -1.22 -4.92 2.59
C GLY A 163 -0.03 -5.72 2.07
N ALA A 164 0.25 -6.87 2.66
CA ALA A 164 1.26 -7.75 2.12
C ALA A 164 0.77 -9.19 2.03
N VAL A 165 1.32 -9.90 1.06
CA VAL A 165 1.13 -11.33 0.88
C VAL A 165 2.48 -12.02 1.00
N GLU A 166 2.54 -13.04 1.86
CA GLU A 166 3.70 -13.89 2.01
C GLU A 166 3.39 -15.27 1.41
N ASN A 167 4.27 -15.71 0.52
CA ASN A 167 4.19 -17.02 -0.12
C ASN A 167 4.65 -18.11 0.85
N GLU A 168 3.78 -19.09 1.08
CA GLU A 168 4.09 -20.32 1.83
C GLU A 168 5.03 -21.27 1.07
#